data_AF-A0A813H8A0-F1
#
_entry.id   AF-A0A813H8A0-F1
#
_cell.length_a   1.000
_cell.length_b   1.000
_cell.length_c   1.000
_cell.angle_alpha   90.00
_cell.angle_beta   90.00
_cell.angle_gamma   90.00
#
_symmetry.space_group_name_H-M   'P 1'
#
loop_
_entity.id
_entity.type
_entity.pdbx_description
1 polymer ?
#
loop_
_entity_poly.entity_id
_entity_poly.type
_entity_poly.pdbx_seq_one_letter_code
_entity_poly.pdbx_strand_id
1 'polypeptide(L)'
;MMCSYKAVNGKPSCANDWLLQTMARDNWGFDGTIVSDCDADSDAFFGRNYAATPEETVRAVLHAGTDLDCGDFVFKHAQSALQKGLITEDDIYARLKMAVRVRMRLSHFGPIGPLDKIPVDTVCSDDALDLSHEGVRRSATLLKNDGSLPLAQASVGKVAFIGPLATFSKADAAYYGPATPCGLNFWTVVDAVAHRGGVQTVTAASVANETTEDQSGIPAAVEMAKDADTVVLAVGTTQLCQGGQRCSSHHIL
;
A
#
# COMPACT_ATOMS: atom_id res chain seq x y z
N MET A 1 -15.02 6.49 1.18
CA MET A 1 -14.94 5.03 1.44
C MET A 1 -14.70 4.34 0.11
N MET A 2 -13.95 3.23 0.09
CA MET A 2 -13.72 2.44 -1.12
C MET A 2 -14.42 1.08 -0.98
N CYS A 3 -15.27 0.70 -1.95
CA CYS A 3 -15.88 -0.63 -1.97
C CYS A 3 -14.92 -1.63 -2.61
N SER A 4 -14.75 -2.80 -1.98
CA SER A 4 -13.75 -3.79 -2.40
C SER A 4 -14.15 -4.57 -3.65
N TYR A 5 -13.18 -5.21 -4.30
CA TYR A 5 -13.44 -6.21 -5.33
C TYR A 5 -14.39 -7.33 -4.87
N LYS A 6 -14.26 -7.79 -3.61
CA LYS A 6 -14.83 -9.08 -3.19
C LYS A 6 -16.36 -9.04 -3.08
N ALA A 7 -16.97 -10.20 -3.29
CA ALA A 7 -18.38 -10.40 -3.01
C ALA A 7 -18.57 -10.88 -1.57
N VAL A 8 -19.61 -10.37 -0.91
CA VAL A 8 -20.04 -10.80 0.42
C VAL A 8 -21.45 -11.35 0.28
N ASN A 9 -21.65 -12.61 0.68
CA ASN A 9 -22.93 -13.32 0.55
C ASN A 9 -23.49 -13.27 -0.88
N GLY A 10 -22.62 -13.45 -1.88
CA GLY A 10 -23.00 -13.51 -3.29
C GLY A 10 -23.15 -12.15 -4.01
N LYS A 11 -23.05 -11.02 -3.30
CA LYS A 11 -23.11 -9.68 -3.91
C LYS A 11 -21.73 -9.00 -3.93
N PRO A 12 -21.18 -8.59 -5.09
CA PRO A 12 -19.99 -7.75 -5.18
C PRO A 12 -20.14 -6.49 -4.32
N SER A 13 -19.11 -6.08 -3.58
CA SER A 13 -19.24 -4.99 -2.61
C SER A 13 -19.71 -3.68 -3.24
N CYS A 14 -19.25 -3.36 -4.45
CA CYS A 14 -19.65 -2.15 -5.19
C CYS A 14 -21.07 -2.21 -5.79
N ALA A 15 -21.71 -3.38 -5.77
CA ALA A 15 -23.09 -3.60 -6.19
C ALA A 15 -23.98 -4.13 -5.04
N ASN A 16 -23.55 -3.90 -3.79
CA ASN A 16 -24.23 -4.38 -2.59
C ASN A 16 -24.88 -3.22 -1.82
N ASP A 17 -26.15 -3.00 -2.10
CA ASP A 17 -27.02 -2.00 -1.48
C ASP A 17 -27.08 -2.09 0.05
N TRP A 18 -27.07 -3.31 0.60
CA TRP A 18 -27.06 -3.50 2.05
C TRP A 18 -25.77 -2.97 2.68
N LEU A 19 -24.60 -3.18 2.06
CA LEU A 19 -23.34 -2.63 2.56
C LEU A 19 -23.27 -1.10 2.40
N LEU A 20 -23.65 -0.60 1.22
CA LEU A 20 -23.39 0.79 0.87
C LEU A 20 -24.49 1.75 1.33
N GLN A 21 -25.76 1.37 1.22
CA GLN A 21 -26.88 2.18 1.72
C GLN A 21 -27.17 1.85 3.18
N THR A 22 -27.61 0.61 3.47
CA THR A 22 -28.13 0.26 4.79
C THR A 22 -27.06 0.39 5.88
N MET A 23 -25.86 -0.16 5.66
CA MET A 23 -24.81 -0.10 6.67
C MET A 23 -24.08 1.24 6.64
N ALA A 24 -23.46 1.60 5.53
CA ALA A 24 -22.62 2.79 5.52
C ALA A 24 -23.42 4.09 5.64
N ARG A 25 -24.47 4.31 4.84
CA ARG A 25 -25.22 5.58 4.87
C ARG A 25 -26.23 5.63 6.01
N ASP A 26 -27.11 4.65 6.13
CA ASP A 26 -28.22 4.71 7.08
C ASP A 26 -27.78 4.45 8.52
N ASN A 27 -26.97 3.40 8.74
CA ASN A 27 -26.55 3.00 10.09
C ASN A 27 -25.32 3.76 10.60
N TRP A 28 -24.27 3.92 9.79
CA TRP A 28 -23.06 4.65 10.20
C TRP A 28 -23.16 6.17 9.96
N GLY A 29 -24.16 6.64 9.22
CA GLY A 29 -24.31 8.05 8.87
C GLY A 29 -23.24 8.54 7.88
N PHE A 30 -22.67 7.66 7.06
CA PHE A 30 -21.61 8.03 6.12
C PHE A 30 -22.14 8.98 5.04
N ASP A 31 -21.62 10.20 5.05
CA ASP A 31 -22.08 11.30 4.21
C ASP A 31 -21.00 11.79 3.22
N GLY A 32 -20.06 10.90 2.88
CA GLY A 32 -19.02 11.12 1.87
C GLY A 32 -19.30 10.40 0.55
N THR A 33 -18.30 10.40 -0.31
CA THR A 33 -18.28 9.67 -1.58
C THR A 33 -17.84 8.23 -1.37
N ILE A 34 -18.50 7.31 -2.06
CA ILE A 34 -18.12 5.91 -2.19
C ILE A 34 -17.49 5.70 -3.57
N VAL A 35 -16.24 5.25 -3.62
CA VAL A 35 -15.52 4.95 -4.86
C VAL A 35 -15.30 3.44 -4.97
N SER A 36 -15.30 2.88 -6.18
CA SER A 36 -14.87 1.50 -6.37
C SER A 36 -13.36 1.34 -6.20
N ASP A 37 -12.94 0.18 -5.71
CA ASP A 37 -11.56 -0.26 -5.94
C ASP A 37 -11.33 -0.38 -7.45
N CYS A 38 -10.10 -0.28 -7.91
CA CYS A 38 -9.86 0.02 -9.32
C CYS A 38 -10.19 -1.16 -10.23
N ASP A 39 -11.18 -0.99 -11.11
CA ASP A 39 -11.86 -2.02 -11.90
C ASP A 39 -12.75 -2.99 -11.11
N ALA A 40 -13.13 -2.69 -9.86
CA ALA A 40 -14.06 -3.56 -9.11
C ALA A 40 -15.46 -3.64 -9.75
N ASP A 41 -15.90 -2.57 -10.42
CA ASP A 41 -17.16 -2.55 -11.17
C ASP A 41 -17.09 -3.46 -12.41
N SER A 42 -15.92 -3.47 -13.08
CA SER A 42 -15.62 -4.37 -14.20
C SER A 42 -15.50 -5.83 -13.75
N ASP A 43 -14.80 -6.07 -12.64
CA ASP A 43 -14.60 -7.38 -12.03
C ASP A 43 -15.92 -7.99 -11.51
N ALA A 44 -16.89 -7.17 -11.11
CA ALA A 44 -18.24 -7.62 -10.79
C ALA A 44 -18.91 -8.32 -12.00
N PHE A 45 -18.65 -7.83 -13.22
CA PHE A 45 -19.12 -8.47 -14.44
C PHE A 45 -18.20 -9.59 -14.90
N PHE A 46 -16.96 -9.27 -15.32
CA PHE A 46 -16.07 -10.23 -15.99
C PHE A 46 -15.50 -11.30 -15.04
N GLY A 47 -15.21 -10.94 -13.79
CA GLY A 47 -14.60 -11.86 -12.83
C GLY A 47 -15.60 -12.63 -11.98
N ARG A 48 -16.81 -12.09 -11.78
CA ARG A 48 -17.83 -12.65 -10.88
C ARG A 48 -19.13 -13.06 -11.56
N ASN A 49 -19.36 -12.71 -12.82
CA ASN A 49 -20.59 -13.00 -13.54
C ASN A 49 -21.85 -12.59 -12.76
N TYR A 50 -21.80 -11.44 -12.07
CA TYR A 50 -22.87 -11.03 -11.15
C TYR A 50 -24.17 -10.67 -11.86
N ALA A 51 -24.07 -10.11 -13.07
CA ALA A 51 -25.23 -9.78 -13.91
C ALA A 51 -25.06 -10.37 -15.31
N ALA A 52 -26.17 -10.49 -16.06
CA ALA A 52 -26.15 -11.11 -17.38
C ALA A 52 -25.56 -10.18 -18.45
N THR A 53 -25.56 -8.87 -18.20
CA THR A 53 -25.01 -7.87 -19.12
C THR A 53 -24.16 -6.80 -18.40
N PRO A 54 -23.23 -6.14 -19.10
CA PRO A 54 -22.52 -5.00 -18.54
C PRO A 54 -23.46 -3.89 -18.07
N GLU A 55 -24.55 -3.63 -18.80
CA GLU A 55 -25.51 -2.58 -18.45
C GLU A 55 -26.31 -2.89 -17.19
N GLU A 56 -26.66 -4.16 -16.95
CA GLU A 56 -27.25 -4.59 -15.68
C GLU A 56 -26.27 -4.44 -14.51
N THR A 57 -24.97 -4.62 -14.77
CA THR A 57 -23.93 -4.37 -13.76
C THR A 57 -23.85 -2.88 -13.44
N VAL A 58 -23.87 -2.00 -14.45
CA VAL A 58 -23.93 -0.53 -14.23
C VAL A 58 -25.15 -0.17 -13.38
N ARG A 59 -26.34 -0.70 -13.71
CA ARG A 59 -27.54 -0.48 -12.90
C ARG A 59 -27.30 -0.89 -11.45
N ALA A 60 -26.78 -2.09 -11.22
CA ALA A 60 -26.56 -2.61 -9.87
C ALA A 60 -25.56 -1.76 -9.07
N VAL A 61 -24.46 -1.32 -9.70
CA VAL A 61 -23.44 -0.46 -9.09
C VAL A 61 -24.01 0.92 -8.73
N LEU A 62 -24.69 1.56 -9.67
CA LEU A 62 -25.31 2.88 -9.44
C LEU A 62 -26.39 2.79 -8.36
N HIS A 63 -27.28 1.80 -8.41
CA HIS A 63 -28.38 1.65 -7.45
C HIS A 63 -27.91 1.22 -6.07
N ALA A 64 -26.82 0.45 -5.95
CA ALA A 64 -26.18 0.18 -4.67
C ALA A 64 -25.57 1.45 -4.06
N GLY A 65 -25.18 2.42 -4.89
CA GLY A 65 -24.70 3.73 -4.47
C GLY A 65 -23.20 3.90 -4.44
N THR A 66 -22.49 3.16 -5.29
CA THR A 66 -21.13 3.51 -5.69
C THR A 66 -21.19 4.80 -6.51
N ASP A 67 -20.52 5.85 -6.04
CA ASP A 67 -20.61 7.20 -6.58
C ASP A 67 -19.56 7.46 -7.67
N LEU A 68 -18.40 6.82 -7.57
CA LEU A 68 -17.27 6.97 -8.49
C LEU A 68 -16.75 5.59 -8.90
N ASP A 69 -16.54 5.42 -10.19
CA ASP A 69 -15.84 4.27 -10.78
C ASP A 69 -14.33 4.58 -10.81
N CYS A 70 -13.51 3.84 -10.06
CA CYS A 70 -12.06 3.83 -10.30
C CYS A 70 -11.80 2.93 -11.51
N GLY A 71 -11.96 3.47 -12.71
CA GLY A 71 -11.90 2.70 -13.93
C GLY A 71 -12.67 3.40 -15.03
N ASP A 72 -13.13 2.63 -16.00
CA ASP A 72 -13.92 3.15 -17.13
C ASP A 72 -15.16 2.31 -17.46
N PHE A 73 -15.53 1.36 -16.59
CA PHE A 73 -16.62 0.43 -16.84
C PHE A 73 -17.98 1.13 -16.89
N VAL A 74 -18.29 1.96 -15.90
CA VAL A 74 -19.53 2.75 -15.87
C VAL A 74 -19.54 3.74 -17.03
N PHE A 75 -18.41 4.39 -17.32
CA PHE A 75 -18.29 5.32 -18.46
C PHE A 75 -18.60 4.63 -19.79
N LYS A 76 -18.04 3.43 -20.03
CA LYS A 76 -18.24 2.65 -21.26
C LYS A 76 -19.68 2.17 -21.45
N HIS A 77 -20.39 1.84 -20.36
CA HIS A 77 -21.65 1.11 -20.44
C HIS A 77 -22.89 1.90 -20.00
N ALA A 78 -22.75 3.03 -19.30
CA ALA A 78 -23.89 3.82 -18.81
C ALA A 78 -24.77 4.36 -19.93
N GLN A 79 -24.20 4.82 -21.05
CA GLN A 79 -24.99 5.32 -22.18
C GLN A 79 -25.88 4.24 -22.79
N SER A 80 -25.37 3.01 -22.92
CA SER A 80 -26.15 1.86 -23.39
C SER A 80 -27.24 1.47 -22.37
N ALA A 81 -26.90 1.50 -21.07
CA ALA A 81 -27.85 1.23 -20.00
C ALA A 81 -29.03 2.24 -19.99
N LEU A 82 -28.75 3.53 -20.24
CA LEU A 82 -29.77 4.57 -20.41
C LEU A 82 -30.66 4.29 -21.63
N GLN A 83 -30.07 3.99 -22.79
CA GLN A 83 -30.81 3.71 -24.02
C GLN A 83 -31.72 2.48 -23.88
N LYS A 84 -31.30 1.49 -23.09
CA LYS A 84 -32.09 0.29 -22.75
C LYS A 84 -33.11 0.52 -21.63
N GLY A 85 -33.15 1.71 -21.03
CA GLY A 85 -34.03 2.03 -19.91
C GLY A 85 -33.72 1.28 -18.61
N LEU A 86 -32.50 0.75 -18.47
CA LEU A 86 -32.08 0.03 -17.27
C LEU A 86 -31.69 0.97 -16.12
N ILE A 87 -31.27 2.18 -16.47
CA ILE A 87 -31.00 3.29 -15.55
C ILE A 87 -31.65 4.56 -16.10
N THR A 88 -31.75 5.57 -15.24
CA THR A 88 -32.25 6.91 -15.57
C THR A 88 -31.12 7.95 -15.46
N GLU A 89 -31.32 9.13 -16.04
CA GLU A 89 -30.41 10.25 -15.80
C GLU A 89 -30.37 10.63 -14.30
N ASP A 90 -31.49 10.49 -13.60
CA ASP A 90 -31.56 10.73 -12.15
C ASP A 90 -30.67 9.78 -11.34
N ASP A 91 -30.49 8.53 -11.76
CA ASP A 91 -29.56 7.59 -11.12
C ASP A 91 -28.12 8.10 -11.20
N ILE A 92 -27.72 8.62 -12.37
CA ILE A 92 -26.40 9.22 -12.60
C ILE A 92 -26.27 10.52 -11.81
N TYR A 93 -27.29 11.38 -11.85
CA TYR A 93 -27.30 12.64 -11.11
C TYR A 93 -27.22 12.42 -9.60
N ALA A 94 -27.84 11.37 -9.07
CA ALA A 94 -27.77 11.04 -7.65
C ALA A 94 -26.33 10.71 -7.22
N ARG A 95 -25.56 9.98 -8.04
CA ARG A 95 -24.13 9.70 -7.79
C ARG A 95 -23.25 10.94 -7.98
N LEU A 96 -23.48 11.69 -9.06
CA LEU A 96 -22.76 12.93 -9.36
C LEU A 96 -22.93 13.97 -8.25
N LYS A 97 -24.14 14.12 -7.70
CA LYS A 97 -24.43 15.02 -6.57
C LYS A 97 -23.54 14.72 -5.37
N MET A 98 -23.29 13.45 -5.06
CA MET A 98 -22.40 13.06 -3.95
C MET A 98 -20.95 13.48 -4.20
N ALA A 99 -20.42 13.18 -5.39
CA ALA A 99 -19.06 13.56 -5.76
C ALA A 99 -18.88 15.09 -5.77
N VAL A 100 -19.81 15.83 -6.36
CA VAL A 100 -19.76 17.30 -6.43
C VAL A 100 -19.91 17.91 -5.03
N ARG A 101 -20.79 17.39 -4.19
CA ARG A 101 -20.95 17.86 -2.80
C ARG A 101 -19.65 17.75 -2.01
N VAL A 102 -18.92 16.64 -2.12
CA VAL A 102 -17.61 16.49 -1.47
C VAL A 102 -16.60 17.48 -2.06
N ARG A 103 -16.55 17.66 -3.38
CA ARG A 103 -15.68 18.67 -4.02
C ARG A 103 -16.02 20.11 -3.59
N MET A 104 -17.29 20.43 -3.37
CA MET A 104 -17.70 21.73 -2.82
C MET A 104 -17.21 21.93 -1.38
N ARG A 105 -17.26 20.91 -0.52
CA ARG A 105 -16.70 20.95 0.84
C ARG A 105 -15.18 21.18 0.83
N LEU A 106 -14.51 20.67 -0.19
CA LEU A 106 -13.07 20.88 -0.44
C LEU A 106 -12.76 22.22 -1.11
N SER A 107 -13.74 23.12 -1.24
CA SER A 107 -13.57 24.46 -1.84
C SER A 107 -13.15 24.48 -3.31
N HIS A 108 -13.26 23.36 -4.04
CA HIS A 108 -12.86 23.27 -5.46
C HIS A 108 -13.62 24.20 -6.41
N PHE A 109 -14.79 24.71 -5.98
CA PHE A 109 -15.64 25.63 -6.76
C PHE A 109 -15.93 26.94 -6.02
N GLY A 110 -15.30 27.14 -4.87
CA GLY A 110 -15.55 28.26 -3.96
C GLY A 110 -14.31 29.16 -3.81
N PRO A 111 -14.34 30.11 -2.86
CA PRO A 111 -13.13 30.85 -2.48
C PRO A 111 -12.07 29.90 -1.91
N ILE A 112 -10.80 30.33 -1.92
CA ILE A 112 -9.65 29.59 -1.37
C ILE A 112 -9.99 29.06 0.03
N GLY A 113 -10.04 27.73 0.14
CA GLY A 113 -10.32 27.01 1.37
C GLY A 113 -9.10 26.89 2.28
N PRO A 114 -9.24 26.26 3.46
CA PRO A 114 -8.12 26.06 4.37
C PRO A 114 -7.00 25.19 3.78
N LEU A 115 -7.35 24.19 2.96
CA LEU A 115 -6.39 23.26 2.36
C LEU A 115 -5.55 23.92 1.26
N ASP A 116 -6.11 24.91 0.55
CA ASP A 116 -5.41 25.67 -0.49
C ASP A 116 -4.30 26.59 0.07
N LYS A 117 -4.27 26.80 1.39
CA LYS A 117 -3.28 27.64 2.08
C LYS A 117 -2.07 26.88 2.59
N ILE A 118 -2.05 25.56 2.41
CA ILE A 118 -0.92 24.71 2.82
C ILE A 118 0.22 24.94 1.82
N PRO A 119 1.37 25.50 2.25
CA PRO A 119 2.46 25.81 1.34
C PRO A 119 3.21 24.54 0.93
N VAL A 120 3.78 24.54 -0.28
CA VAL A 120 4.44 23.37 -0.87
C VAL A 120 5.69 22.95 -0.07
N ASP A 121 6.35 23.89 0.61
CA ASP A 121 7.51 23.63 1.46
C ASP A 121 7.18 22.83 2.74
N THR A 122 5.90 22.61 3.05
CA THR A 122 5.48 21.62 4.07
C THR A 122 5.73 20.18 3.63
N VAL A 123 5.79 19.93 2.32
CA VAL A 123 6.17 18.63 1.80
C VAL A 123 7.65 18.45 2.08
N CYS A 124 7.98 17.38 2.82
CA CYS A 124 9.34 17.05 3.20
C CYS A 124 10.02 18.07 4.14
N SER A 125 9.24 18.80 4.94
CA SER A 125 9.78 19.60 6.04
C SER A 125 10.46 18.73 7.10
N ASP A 126 11.34 19.33 7.91
CA ASP A 126 12.01 18.65 9.02
C ASP A 126 11.01 17.97 9.96
N ASP A 127 9.90 18.66 10.27
CA ASP A 127 8.81 18.09 11.09
C ASP A 127 8.18 16.84 10.47
N ALA A 128 7.96 16.84 9.15
CA ALA A 128 7.39 15.68 8.43
C ALA A 128 8.36 14.49 8.40
N LEU A 129 9.66 14.77 8.21
CA LEU A 129 10.71 13.76 8.23
C LEU A 129 10.91 13.18 9.63
N ASP A 130 10.91 14.02 10.67
CA ASP A 130 11.02 13.58 12.06
C ASP A 130 9.84 12.73 12.50
N LEU A 131 8.61 13.09 12.09
CA LEU A 131 7.43 12.26 12.34
C LEU A 131 7.53 10.90 11.64
N SER A 132 8.00 10.87 10.39
CA SER A 132 8.24 9.62 9.66
C SER A 132 9.26 8.73 10.38
N HIS A 133 10.40 9.30 10.78
CA HIS A 133 11.42 8.59 11.54
C HIS A 133 10.89 8.06 12.87
N GLU A 134 10.08 8.84 13.58
CA GLU A 134 9.48 8.40 14.84
C GLU A 134 8.48 7.25 14.64
N GLY A 135 7.69 7.30 13.57
CA GLY A 135 6.82 6.19 13.18
C GLY A 135 7.59 4.88 13.01
N VAL A 136 8.71 4.92 12.26
CA VAL A 136 9.58 3.75 12.04
C VAL A 136 10.23 3.27 13.34
N ARG A 137 10.73 4.18 14.19
CA ARG A 137 11.33 3.82 15.48
C ARG A 137 10.35 3.09 16.40
N ARG A 138 9.06 3.44 16.34
CA ARG A 138 7.99 2.83 17.15
C ARG A 138 7.35 1.60 16.52
N SER A 139 7.55 1.35 15.23
CA SER A 139 6.98 0.18 14.54
C SER A 139 7.86 -1.07 14.66
N ALA A 140 9.15 -0.93 14.99
CA ALA A 140 10.05 -2.05 15.18
C ALA A 140 9.66 -2.90 16.41
N THR A 141 9.57 -4.22 16.24
CA THR A 141 9.22 -5.16 17.32
C THR A 141 10.39 -6.09 17.62
N LEU A 142 10.88 -6.07 18.87
CA LEU A 142 11.89 -7.00 19.34
C LEU A 142 11.23 -8.31 19.80
N LEU A 143 11.36 -9.38 19.01
CA LEU A 143 10.74 -10.67 19.30
C LEU A 143 11.55 -11.54 20.27
N LYS A 144 12.88 -11.42 20.23
CA LYS A 144 13.80 -12.19 21.06
C LYS A 144 15.01 -11.34 21.42
N ASN A 145 15.42 -11.41 22.69
CA ASN A 145 16.67 -10.86 23.18
C ASN A 145 17.22 -11.76 24.28
N ASP A 146 18.44 -12.26 24.10
CA ASP A 146 19.17 -13.09 25.05
C ASP A 146 20.17 -12.30 25.89
N GLY A 147 20.11 -10.96 25.84
CA GLY A 147 21.03 -10.04 26.50
C GLY A 147 22.06 -9.42 25.55
N SER A 148 22.06 -9.81 24.27
CA SER A 148 22.93 -9.25 23.24
C SER A 148 22.55 -7.83 22.79
N LEU A 149 21.30 -7.40 22.98
CA LEU A 149 20.83 -6.06 22.63
C LEU A 149 20.49 -5.20 23.87
N PRO A 150 20.77 -3.88 23.83
CA PRO A 150 21.38 -3.13 22.71
C PRO A 150 22.89 -3.40 22.59
N LEU A 151 23.42 -3.32 21.36
CA LEU A 151 24.86 -3.43 21.13
C LEU A 151 25.59 -2.32 21.89
N ALA A 152 26.57 -2.67 22.72
CA ALA A 152 27.35 -1.69 23.46
C ALA A 152 28.32 -0.97 22.51
N GLN A 153 28.17 0.35 22.35
CA GLN A 153 28.95 1.16 21.39
C GLN A 153 30.48 1.03 21.55
N ALA A 154 30.97 0.76 22.76
CA ALA A 154 32.41 0.61 23.02
C ALA A 154 32.98 -0.75 22.53
N SER A 155 32.13 -1.70 22.13
CA SER A 155 32.52 -3.07 21.78
C SER A 155 32.08 -3.51 20.39
N VAL A 156 31.56 -2.59 19.54
CA VAL A 156 31.18 -2.95 18.17
C VAL A 156 32.41 -2.83 17.27
N GLY A 157 33.16 -3.93 17.13
CA GLY A 157 34.29 -4.03 16.23
C GLY A 157 33.84 -4.16 14.77
N LYS A 158 33.95 -5.35 14.21
CA LYS A 158 33.52 -5.68 12.84
C LYS A 158 32.07 -6.16 12.83
N VAL A 159 31.22 -5.53 12.03
CA VAL A 159 29.82 -5.95 11.83
C VAL A 159 29.63 -6.45 10.41
N ALA A 160 29.13 -7.67 10.26
CA ALA A 160 28.72 -8.23 8.98
C ALA A 160 27.20 -8.16 8.82
N PHE A 161 26.74 -7.45 7.80
CA PHE A 161 25.34 -7.48 7.35
C PHE A 161 25.18 -8.53 6.26
N ILE A 162 24.35 -9.53 6.52
CA ILE A 162 24.21 -10.69 5.63
C ILE A 162 22.73 -10.85 5.27
N GLY A 163 22.46 -11.25 4.04
CA GLY A 163 21.13 -11.68 3.62
C GLY A 163 20.56 -10.83 2.50
N PRO A 164 19.43 -11.26 1.91
CA PRO A 164 18.85 -10.63 0.73
C PRO A 164 18.37 -9.19 0.98
N LEU A 165 18.09 -8.84 2.25
CA LEU A 165 17.65 -7.49 2.62
C LEU A 165 18.77 -6.62 3.19
N ALA A 166 20.01 -7.12 3.27
CA ALA A 166 21.12 -6.39 3.91
C ALA A 166 21.43 -5.03 3.25
N THR A 167 21.33 -4.96 1.93
CA THR A 167 21.61 -3.75 1.13
C THR A 167 20.39 -3.26 0.37
N PHE A 168 19.19 -3.67 0.77
CA PHE A 168 17.96 -3.35 0.07
C PHE A 168 17.36 -2.08 0.67
N SER A 169 17.09 -1.06 -0.14
CA SER A 169 16.54 0.22 0.34
C SER A 169 15.22 0.60 -0.34
N LYS A 170 14.95 0.07 -1.54
CA LYS A 170 13.73 0.34 -2.31
C LYS A 170 12.56 -0.61 -2.00
N ALA A 171 12.82 -1.80 -1.44
CA ALA A 171 11.74 -2.70 -0.99
C ALA A 171 11.06 -2.16 0.28
N ASP A 172 11.79 -1.42 1.11
CA ASP A 172 11.26 -0.76 2.31
C ASP A 172 10.34 0.43 1.95
N ALA A 173 10.49 0.97 0.74
CA ALA A 173 9.67 2.06 0.21
C ALA A 173 8.21 1.67 -0.10
N ALA A 174 7.86 0.39 0.06
CA ALA A 174 6.51 -0.17 -0.03
C ALA A 174 5.83 -0.14 -1.42
N TYR A 175 4.84 -1.02 -1.55
CA TYR A 175 4.03 -1.24 -2.76
C TYR A 175 3.25 0.01 -3.24
N TYR A 176 2.92 0.93 -2.32
CA TYR A 176 2.23 2.20 -2.60
C TYR A 176 3.05 3.46 -2.28
N GLY A 177 4.34 3.32 -1.98
CA GLY A 177 5.17 4.48 -1.65
C GLY A 177 5.67 5.25 -2.89
N PRO A 178 6.17 6.48 -2.68
CA PRO A 178 6.67 7.29 -3.77
C PRO A 178 7.95 6.70 -4.35
N ALA A 179 8.13 6.83 -5.67
CA ALA A 179 9.36 6.43 -6.35
C ALA A 179 10.60 7.23 -5.89
N THR A 180 10.39 8.43 -5.34
CA THR A 180 11.45 9.32 -4.84
C THR A 180 10.92 10.16 -3.66
N PRO A 181 11.08 9.72 -2.40
CA PRO A 181 10.65 10.49 -1.25
C PRO A 181 11.61 11.66 -1.05
N CYS A 182 11.11 12.88 -1.23
CA CYS A 182 11.80 14.09 -0.77
C CYS A 182 13.18 14.37 -1.37
N GLY A 183 13.50 13.78 -2.52
CA GLY A 183 14.86 13.84 -3.09
C GLY A 183 15.93 13.18 -2.20
N LEU A 184 15.51 12.44 -1.17
CA LEU A 184 16.39 11.73 -0.26
C LEU A 184 16.84 10.42 -0.89
N ASN A 185 18.06 10.01 -0.53
CA ASN A 185 18.51 8.64 -0.78
C ASN A 185 17.68 7.69 0.07
N PHE A 186 17.34 6.52 -0.45
CA PHE A 186 16.83 5.43 0.37
C PHE A 186 18.02 4.83 1.13
N TRP A 187 18.07 5.04 2.44
CA TRP A 187 19.14 4.48 3.26
C TRP A 187 18.88 3.00 3.48
N THR A 188 19.88 2.17 3.22
CA THR A 188 19.90 0.78 3.70
C THR A 188 20.20 0.76 5.20
N VAL A 189 19.98 -0.38 5.85
CA VAL A 189 20.45 -0.60 7.24
C VAL A 189 21.97 -0.44 7.34
N VAL A 190 22.70 -0.85 6.30
CA VAL A 190 24.16 -0.69 6.20
C VAL A 190 24.54 0.80 6.19
N ASP A 191 23.87 1.63 5.36
CA ASP A 191 24.12 3.07 5.31
C ASP A 191 23.83 3.74 6.65
N ALA A 192 22.73 3.36 7.30
CA ALA A 192 22.33 3.91 8.59
C ALA A 192 23.33 3.60 9.70
N VAL A 193 23.85 2.36 9.75
CA VAL A 193 24.84 1.95 10.75
C VAL A 193 26.20 2.61 10.48
N ALA A 194 26.62 2.65 9.21
CA ALA A 194 27.85 3.33 8.81
C ALA A 194 27.80 4.84 9.15
N HIS A 195 26.67 5.49 8.91
CA HIS A 195 26.50 6.91 9.19
C HIS A 195 26.41 7.24 10.69
N ARG A 196 25.71 6.41 11.48
CA ARG A 196 25.61 6.61 12.94
C ARG A 196 26.96 6.50 13.64
N GLY A 197 27.89 5.74 13.07
CA GLY A 197 29.23 5.53 13.60
C GLY A 197 29.25 4.62 14.83
N GLY A 198 30.45 4.42 15.38
CA GLY A 198 30.67 3.51 16.51
C GLY A 198 30.90 2.04 16.12
N VAL A 199 31.10 1.76 14.82
CA VAL A 199 31.50 0.47 14.27
C VAL A 199 32.83 0.64 13.53
N GLN A 200 33.78 -0.28 13.71
CA GLN A 200 35.11 -0.19 13.06
C GLN A 200 35.08 -0.59 11.58
N THR A 201 34.30 -1.61 11.24
CA THR A 201 34.19 -2.10 9.86
C THR A 201 32.78 -2.63 9.63
N VAL A 202 32.20 -2.23 8.50
CA VAL A 202 30.90 -2.71 8.03
C VAL A 202 31.11 -3.44 6.71
N THR A 203 30.78 -4.72 6.68
CA THR A 203 30.76 -5.53 5.46
C THR A 203 29.34 -5.96 5.15
N ALA A 204 29.01 -6.07 3.87
CA ALA A 204 27.69 -6.51 3.43
C ALA A 204 27.81 -7.58 2.34
N ALA A 205 27.05 -8.65 2.48
CA ALA A 205 26.86 -9.65 1.44
C ALA A 205 25.37 -9.83 1.16
N SER A 206 24.96 -9.46 -0.05
CA SER A 206 23.64 -9.84 -0.56
C SER A 206 23.68 -11.33 -0.92
N VAL A 207 22.84 -12.11 -0.25
CA VAL A 207 22.54 -13.49 -0.66
C VAL A 207 21.32 -13.44 -1.58
N ALA A 208 21.12 -14.50 -2.37
CA ALA A 208 19.96 -14.62 -3.23
C ALA A 208 18.65 -14.44 -2.43
N ASN A 209 17.66 -13.82 -3.07
CA ASN A 209 16.40 -13.45 -2.43
C ASN A 209 15.34 -14.55 -2.53
N GLU A 210 14.17 -14.28 -1.98
CA GLU A 210 13.05 -15.23 -1.87
C GLU A 210 12.42 -15.66 -3.21
N THR A 211 12.97 -15.24 -4.35
CA THR A 211 12.51 -15.61 -5.70
C THR A 211 13.35 -16.71 -6.35
N THR A 212 14.41 -17.19 -5.68
CA THR A 212 15.35 -18.18 -6.21
C THR A 212 15.81 -19.16 -5.13
N GLU A 213 16.24 -20.35 -5.55
CA GLU A 213 16.84 -21.38 -4.68
C GLU A 213 18.38 -21.34 -4.74
N ASP A 214 18.96 -20.29 -5.32
CA ASP A 214 20.42 -20.15 -5.43
C ASP A 214 21.08 -19.94 -4.06
N GLN A 215 21.88 -20.92 -3.65
CA GLN A 215 22.63 -20.93 -2.39
C GLN A 215 24.11 -20.59 -2.57
N SER A 216 24.56 -20.25 -3.78
CA SER A 216 25.98 -20.06 -4.11
C SER A 216 26.64 -18.93 -3.31
N GLY A 217 25.87 -17.95 -2.84
CA GLY A 217 26.36 -16.86 -1.99
C GLY A 217 26.54 -17.22 -0.51
N ILE A 218 25.97 -18.34 -0.03
CA ILE A 218 25.99 -18.72 1.39
C ILE A 218 27.42 -18.98 1.90
N PRO A 219 28.29 -19.74 1.20
CA PRO A 219 29.65 -19.98 1.69
C PRO A 219 30.44 -18.69 1.94
N ALA A 220 30.34 -17.71 1.04
CA ALA A 220 31.02 -16.42 1.21
C ALA A 220 30.45 -15.62 2.40
N ALA A 221 29.13 -15.65 2.59
CA ALA A 221 28.49 -15.05 3.75
C ALA A 221 28.93 -15.71 5.07
N VAL A 222 29.10 -17.03 5.10
CA VAL A 222 29.61 -17.76 6.27
C VAL A 222 31.05 -17.34 6.62
N GLU A 223 31.92 -17.19 5.62
CA GLU A 223 33.29 -16.70 5.88
C GLU A 223 33.28 -15.25 6.39
N MET A 224 32.39 -14.40 5.88
CA MET A 224 32.21 -13.03 6.38
C MET A 224 31.72 -13.01 7.83
N ALA A 225 30.80 -13.91 8.20
CA ALA A 225 30.30 -14.05 9.56
C ALA A 225 31.40 -14.48 10.54
N LYS A 226 32.33 -15.35 10.12
CA LYS A 226 33.44 -15.83 10.96
C LYS A 226 34.48 -14.76 11.27
N ASP A 227 34.67 -13.78 10.38
CA ASP A 227 35.60 -12.66 10.57
C ASP A 227 34.99 -11.48 11.35
N ALA A 228 33.67 -11.51 11.62
CA ALA A 228 32.95 -10.44 12.28
C ALA A 228 32.77 -10.68 13.79
N ASP A 229 32.79 -9.61 14.57
CA ASP A 229 32.45 -9.63 16.00
C ASP A 229 30.94 -9.66 16.22
N THR A 230 30.17 -9.17 15.24
CA THR A 230 28.70 -9.14 15.26
C THR A 230 28.15 -9.41 13.88
N VAL A 231 27.12 -10.25 13.80
CA VAL A 231 26.42 -10.57 12.56
C VAL A 231 25.00 -10.05 12.63
N VAL A 232 24.61 -9.27 11.63
CA VAL A 232 23.23 -8.83 11.42
C VAL A 232 22.69 -9.56 10.19
N LEU A 233 21.82 -10.54 10.42
CA LEU A 233 21.13 -11.26 9.36
C LEU A 233 19.84 -10.51 8.99
N ALA A 234 19.81 -9.90 7.80
CA ALA A 234 18.68 -9.17 7.24
C ALA A 234 17.94 -10.04 6.22
N VAL A 235 16.87 -10.68 6.68
CA VAL A 235 16.02 -11.60 5.92
C VAL A 235 14.55 -11.18 6.00
N GLY A 236 13.75 -11.59 5.04
CA GLY A 236 12.32 -11.30 4.99
C GLY A 236 11.78 -11.49 3.58
N THR A 237 10.63 -10.88 3.32
CA THR A 237 10.00 -10.86 2.00
C THR A 237 9.98 -9.44 1.46
N THR A 238 10.18 -9.27 0.17
CA THR A 238 9.97 -8.01 -0.54
C THR A 238 8.58 -7.95 -1.17
N GLN A 239 8.25 -6.81 -1.78
CA GLN A 239 7.06 -6.63 -2.60
C GLN A 239 6.92 -7.64 -3.76
N LEU A 240 8.00 -8.31 -4.17
CA LEU A 240 7.92 -9.37 -5.19
C LEU A 240 7.06 -10.56 -4.72
N CYS A 241 6.91 -10.72 -3.40
CA CYS A 241 6.16 -11.80 -2.78
C CYS A 241 4.93 -11.35 -2.02
N GLN A 242 4.66 -10.04 -1.99
CA GLN A 242 3.50 -9.45 -1.35
C GLN A 242 2.57 -8.92 -2.45
N GLY A 243 1.33 -9.42 -2.53
CA GLY A 243 0.35 -8.96 -3.54
C GLY A 243 -0.07 -9.98 -4.62
N GLY A 244 0.17 -11.28 -4.40
CA GLY A 244 -0.45 -12.35 -5.22
C GLY A 244 0.47 -13.07 -6.22
N GLN A 245 1.77 -12.74 -6.25
CA GLN A 245 2.76 -13.54 -6.98
C GLN A 245 3.27 -14.70 -6.10
N ARG A 246 3.44 -15.89 -6.70
CA ARG A 246 3.91 -17.10 -5.99
C ARG A 246 5.43 -17.01 -5.80
N CYS A 247 5.87 -17.07 -4.55
CA CYS A 247 7.28 -17.21 -4.19
C CYS A 247 7.62 -18.61 -3.71
N SER A 248 8.88 -19.00 -3.79
CA SER A 248 9.30 -20.33 -3.33
C SER A 248 9.13 -20.38 -1.81
N SER A 249 8.33 -21.33 -1.33
CA SER A 249 8.06 -21.52 0.10
C SER A 249 9.14 -22.34 0.80
N HIS A 250 10.30 -22.53 0.16
CA HIS A 250 11.32 -23.49 0.59
C HIS A 250 12.53 -22.74 1.13
N HIS A 251 12.69 -22.84 2.45
CA HIS A 251 13.88 -22.48 3.24
C HIS A 251 14.05 -20.99 3.58
N ILE A 252 13.13 -20.48 4.42
CA ILE A 252 13.53 -19.49 5.43
C ILE A 252 13.72 -20.28 6.72
N LEU A 253 14.94 -20.78 6.96
CA LEU A 253 15.53 -21.15 8.26
C LEU A 253 16.97 -21.61 8.04
#